data_AF-A0A968QYT4-F1
#
_entry.id   AF-A0A968QYT4-F1
#
_cell.length_a   1.000
_cell.length_b   1.000
_cell.length_c   1.000
_cell.angle_alpha   90.00
_cell.angle_beta   90.00
_cell.angle_gamma   90.00
#
_symmetry.space_group_name_H-M   'P 1'
#
loop_
_entity.id
_entity.type
_entity.pdbx_description
1 polymer ?
#
loop_
_entity_poly.entity_id
_entity_poly.type
_entity_poly.pdbx_seq_one_letter_code
_entity_poly.pdbx_strand_id
1 'polypeptide(L)'
;MNDNLSDLYIDYLISSFGATTATGLSSSVGGSISHDKIPRMLSRKPRTSADLWRVVKPLIRQMESPEGVPITDDSKPPTDGNGIICRHYDRCSGRNVKGISFMTALYHSQ
;
A
#
# COMPACT_ATOMS: atom_id res chain seq x y z
N MET A 1 -3.36 -15.70 -2.87
CA MET A 1 -2.21 -15.23 -3.66
C MET A 1 -1.15 -14.89 -2.65
N ASN A 2 -0.27 -15.83 -2.31
CA ASN A 2 0.88 -15.59 -1.43
C ASN A 2 2.07 -15.29 -2.34
N ASP A 3 2.09 -14.11 -2.95
CA ASP A 3 3.32 -13.64 -3.59
C ASP A 3 4.22 -13.13 -2.47
N ASN A 4 5.03 -14.01 -1.87
CA ASN A 4 6.00 -13.68 -0.82
C ASN A 4 6.84 -12.43 -1.14
N LEU A 5 7.03 -12.12 -2.42
CA LEU A 5 7.72 -10.92 -2.89
C LEU A 5 6.90 -9.62 -2.71
N SER A 6 5.58 -9.66 -2.91
CA SER A 6 4.70 -8.50 -2.69
C SER A 6 4.63 -8.17 -1.20
N ASP A 7 4.44 -9.19 -0.35
CA ASP A 7 4.35 -9.00 1.09
C ASP A 7 5.65 -8.44 1.65
N LEU A 8 6.80 -9.03 1.27
CA LEU A 8 8.11 -8.49 1.65
C LEU A 8 8.33 -7.06 1.18
N TYR A 9 7.91 -6.72 -0.04
CA TYR A 9 8.05 -5.37 -0.56
C TYR A 9 7.18 -4.38 0.23
N ILE A 10 5.96 -4.77 0.61
CA ILE A 10 5.08 -3.96 1.46
C ILE A 10 5.70 -3.76 2.84
N ASP A 11 6.19 -4.83 3.48
CA ASP A 11 6.83 -4.76 4.79
C ASP A 11 8.06 -3.85 4.77
N TYR A 12 8.87 -3.94 3.70
CA TYR A 12 10.01 -3.06 3.50
C TYR A 12 9.60 -1.59 3.36
N LEU A 13 8.55 -1.29 2.58
CA LEU A 13 8.05 0.08 2.41
C LEU A 13 7.50 0.67 3.73
N ILE A 14 6.78 -0.14 4.51
CA ILE A 14 6.19 0.30 5.79
C ILE A 14 7.27 0.47 6.86
N SER A 15 8.31 -0.37 6.84
CA SER A 15 9.39 -0.36 7.83
C SER A 15 10.53 0.61 7.51
N SER A 16 10.46 1.34 6.40
CA SER A 16 11.50 2.25 5.95
C SER A 16 11.18 3.71 6.28
N PHE A 17 12.11 4.40 6.93
CA PHE A 17 11.97 5.81 7.34
C PHE A 17 12.53 6.82 6.33
N GLY A 18 12.94 6.36 5.14
CA GLY A 18 13.62 7.19 4.14
C GLY A 18 13.36 6.74 2.71
N ALA A 19 14.14 7.25 1.77
CA ALA A 19 14.03 6.87 0.35
C ALA A 19 14.34 5.37 0.16
N THR A 20 13.31 4.61 -0.25
CA THR A 20 13.41 3.17 -0.51
C THR A 20 13.82 2.90 -1.95
N THR A 21 14.70 1.93 -2.16
CA THR A 21 15.13 1.48 -3.50
C THR A 21 15.10 -0.03 -3.61
N ALA A 22 14.92 -0.57 -4.82
CA ALA A 22 14.95 -2.02 -5.04
C ALA A 22 16.33 -2.65 -4.75
N THR A 23 17.41 -1.89 -5.00
CA THR A 23 18.78 -2.26 -4.61
C THR A 23 18.96 -2.23 -3.09
N GLY A 24 18.35 -1.26 -2.41
CA GLY A 24 18.27 -1.19 -0.96
C GLY A 24 17.59 -2.43 -0.36
N LEU A 25 16.40 -2.79 -0.86
CA LEU A 25 15.72 -4.02 -0.43
C LEU A 25 16.60 -5.26 -0.63
N SER A 26 17.16 -5.42 -1.83
CA SER A 26 18.04 -6.55 -2.17
C SER A 26 19.22 -6.65 -1.20
N SER A 27 19.83 -5.53 -0.85
CA SER A 27 20.92 -5.46 0.13
C SER A 27 20.45 -5.84 1.54
N SER A 28 19.28 -5.35 1.98
CA SER A 28 18.71 -5.66 3.30
C SER A 28 18.40 -7.13 3.50
N VAL A 29 18.11 -7.87 2.42
CA VAL A 29 17.88 -9.32 2.46
C VAL A 29 19.11 -10.14 2.02
N GLY A 30 20.30 -9.56 2.08
CA GLY A 30 21.56 -10.25 1.78
C GLY A 30 21.69 -10.73 0.33
N GLY A 31 21.03 -10.06 -0.61
CA GLY A 31 21.02 -10.43 -2.03
C GLY A 31 20.15 -11.64 -2.38
N SER A 32 19.41 -12.21 -1.42
CA SER A 32 18.51 -13.36 -1.68
C SER A 32 17.41 -13.06 -2.72
N ILE A 33 17.08 -11.77 -2.90
CA ILE A 33 16.17 -11.28 -3.92
C ILE A 33 16.92 -10.31 -4.79
N SER A 34 17.00 -10.61 -6.09
CA SER A 34 17.52 -9.67 -7.10
C SER A 34 16.68 -8.40 -7.14
N HIS A 35 17.35 -7.25 -7.18
CA HIS A 35 16.70 -5.94 -7.26
C HIS A 35 15.80 -5.82 -8.50
N ASP A 36 16.08 -6.54 -9.59
CA ASP A 36 15.26 -6.55 -10.80
C ASP A 36 13.90 -7.23 -10.60
N LYS A 37 13.74 -8.05 -9.55
CA LYS A 37 12.45 -8.70 -9.27
C LYS A 37 11.36 -7.68 -8.92
N ILE A 38 11.71 -6.57 -8.25
CA ILE A 38 10.74 -5.56 -7.84
C ILE A 38 10.18 -4.77 -9.05
N PRO A 39 10.99 -4.14 -9.92
CA PRO A 39 10.48 -3.48 -11.11
C PRO A 39 9.71 -4.43 -12.03
N ARG A 40 10.19 -5.67 -12.21
CA ARG A 40 9.51 -6.69 -13.03
C ARG A 40 8.15 -7.11 -12.44
N MET A 41 8.01 -7.11 -11.12
CA MET A 41 6.74 -7.36 -10.45
C MET A 41 5.79 -6.17 -10.63
N LEU A 42 6.27 -4.94 -10.44
CA LEU A 42 5.49 -3.71 -10.55
C LEU A 42 5.06 -3.41 -12.00
N SER A 43 5.83 -3.85 -12.99
CA SER A 43 5.52 -3.68 -14.41
C SER A 43 4.45 -4.65 -14.93
N ARG A 44 3.96 -5.57 -14.10
CA ARG A 44 2.83 -6.45 -14.46
C ARG A 44 1.53 -5.65 -14.53
N LYS A 45 0.45 -6.31 -14.96
CA LYS A 45 -0.88 -5.70 -15.00
C LYS A 45 -1.21 -5.06 -13.64
N PRO A 46 -1.64 -3.78 -13.61
CA PRO A 46 -2.04 -3.12 -12.38
C PRO A 46 -3.12 -3.91 -11.64
N ARG A 47 -2.94 -4.07 -10.33
CA ARG A 47 -3.94 -4.66 -9.46
C ARG A 47 -5.04 -3.64 -9.18
N THR A 48 -6.25 -4.14 -9.03
CA THR A 48 -7.47 -3.36 -8.78
C THR A 48 -7.94 -3.53 -7.35
N SER A 49 -8.94 -2.75 -6.94
CA SER A 49 -9.62 -2.93 -5.65
C SER A 49 -10.24 -4.33 -5.51
N ALA A 50 -10.67 -4.97 -6.61
CA ALA A 50 -11.16 -6.33 -6.60
C ALA A 50 -10.07 -7.35 -6.23
N ASP A 51 -8.83 -7.13 -6.70
CA ASP A 51 -7.69 -7.99 -6.37
C ASP A 51 -7.33 -7.87 -4.88
N LEU A 52 -7.35 -6.64 -4.35
CA LEU A 52 -7.15 -6.39 -2.91
C LEU A 52 -8.25 -7.07 -2.07
N TRP A 53 -9.51 -6.94 -2.47
CA TRP A 53 -10.62 -7.56 -1.75
C TRP A 53 -10.49 -9.08 -1.66
N ARG A 54 -9.97 -9.75 -2.70
CA ARG A 54 -9.73 -11.20 -2.68
C ARG A 54 -8.70 -11.62 -1.62
N VAL A 55 -7.77 -10.73 -1.26
CA VAL A 55 -6.76 -10.98 -0.21
C VAL A 55 -7.32 -10.66 1.17
N VAL A 56 -8.01 -9.52 1.31
CA VAL A 56 -8.48 -9.02 2.61
C VAL A 56 -9.74 -9.76 3.10
N LYS A 57 -10.63 -10.17 2.20
CA LYS A 57 -11.91 -10.80 2.57
C LYS A 57 -11.74 -12.03 3.46
N PRO A 58 -10.88 -13.02 3.17
CA PRO A 58 -10.68 -14.16 4.05
C PRO A 58 -10.18 -13.79 5.45
N LEU A 59 -9.40 -12.71 5.59
CA LEU A 59 -8.93 -12.22 6.89
C LEU A 59 -10.09 -11.61 7.68
N ILE A 60 -10.90 -10.74 7.04
CA ILE A 60 -12.09 -10.16 7.68
C ILE A 60 -13.06 -11.26 8.12
N ARG A 61 -13.28 -12.29 7.29
CA ARG A 61 -14.20 -13.39 7.60
C ARG A 61 -13.82 -14.20 8.84
N GLN A 62 -12.56 -14.15 9.29
CA GLN A 62 -12.12 -14.85 10.51
C GLN A 62 -12.53 -14.12 11.79
N MET A 63 -12.80 -12.83 11.70
CA MET A 63 -13.15 -11.97 12.84
C MET A 63 -14.45 -11.19 12.60
N GLU A 64 -15.26 -11.63 11.63
CA GLU A 64 -16.51 -11.00 11.28
C GLU A 64 -17.53 -11.21 12.41
N SER A 65 -18.10 -10.11 12.90
CA SER A 65 -19.18 -10.09 13.88
C SER A 65 -20.31 -9.17 13.42
N PRO A 66 -21.54 -9.33 13.95
CA PRO A 66 -22.64 -8.41 13.68
C PRO A 66 -22.32 -6.94 14.02
N GLU A 67 -21.45 -6.71 15.00
CA GLU A 67 -21.01 -5.40 15.48
C GLU A 67 -19.75 -4.89 14.74
N GLY A 68 -19.17 -5.70 13.85
CA GLY A 68 -17.92 -5.40 13.17
C GLY A 68 -18.04 -4.25 12.17
N VAL A 69 -17.15 -3.27 12.26
CA VAL A 69 -17.17 -2.04 11.45
C VAL A 69 -15.85 -1.79 10.74
N PRO A 70 -15.87 -1.52 9.41
CA PRO A 70 -14.71 -1.00 8.71
C PRO A 70 -14.59 0.52 8.93
N ILE A 71 -13.43 0.95 9.40
CA ILE A 71 -13.06 2.34 9.61
C ILE A 71 -12.06 2.71 8.52
N THR A 72 -12.27 3.84 7.84
CA THR A 72 -11.35 4.35 6.83
C THR A 72 -10.95 5.77 7.20
N ASP A 73 -9.64 6.03 7.20
CA ASP A 73 -9.06 7.32 7.51
C ASP A 73 -8.12 7.75 6.37
N ASP A 74 -8.25 8.99 5.92
CA ASP A 74 -7.37 9.62 4.95
C ASP A 74 -6.43 10.61 5.62
N SER A 75 -5.13 10.41 5.47
CA SER A 75 -4.11 11.29 6.04
C SER A 75 -3.01 11.55 5.02
N LYS A 76 -2.62 12.82 4.76
CA LYS A 76 -1.25 13.22 4.38
C LYS A 76 -1.04 14.73 4.16
N PRO A 77 0.21 15.23 4.31
CA PRO A 77 0.64 16.54 3.84
C PRO A 77 0.87 16.57 2.31
N PRO A 78 0.83 17.76 1.69
CA PRO A 78 1.07 17.93 0.25
C PRO A 78 2.42 17.32 -0.17
N THR A 79 2.45 16.69 -1.34
CA THR A 79 3.66 16.09 -1.93
C THR A 79 4.01 16.82 -3.23
N ASP A 80 5.29 17.10 -3.46
CA ASP A 80 5.76 17.72 -4.71
C ASP A 80 5.38 16.88 -5.92
N GLY A 81 4.82 17.51 -6.94
CA GLY A 81 4.25 16.81 -8.08
C GLY A 81 5.30 16.26 -9.05
N ASN A 82 5.08 15.03 -9.54
CA ASN A 82 5.79 14.43 -10.68
C ASN A 82 4.76 13.86 -11.70
N GLY A 83 5.22 13.20 -12.77
CA GLY A 83 4.35 12.65 -13.82
C GLY A 83 3.42 11.50 -13.38
N ILE A 84 3.61 10.97 -12.17
CA ILE A 84 2.79 9.91 -11.56
C ILE A 84 1.78 10.52 -10.56
N ILE A 85 2.00 11.77 -10.14
CA ILE A 85 1.21 12.43 -9.10
C ILE A 85 -0.01 13.14 -9.72
N CYS A 86 -1.19 12.64 -9.38
CA CYS A 86 -2.49 13.15 -9.82
C CYS A 86 -3.05 14.22 -8.86
N ARG A 87 -4.06 14.97 -9.34
CA ARG A 87 -4.91 15.79 -8.48
C ARG A 87 -5.99 14.92 -7.85
N HIS A 88 -6.23 15.09 -6.56
CA HIS A 88 -7.31 14.44 -5.84
C HIS A 88 -7.94 15.45 -4.87
N TYR A 89 -9.18 15.20 -4.47
CA TYR A 89 -9.83 15.98 -3.43
C TYR A 89 -9.29 15.54 -2.07
N ASP A 90 -8.68 16.47 -1.34
CA ASP A 90 -8.22 16.23 0.03
C ASP A 90 -9.29 16.72 1.02
N ARG A 91 -9.85 15.80 1.79
CA ARG A 91 -10.87 16.10 2.80
C ARG A 91 -10.30 16.86 3.99
N CYS A 92 -9.02 16.71 4.32
CA CYS A 92 -8.39 17.44 5.41
C CYS A 92 -8.29 18.93 5.12
N SER A 93 -7.98 19.32 3.88
CA SER A 93 -7.88 20.73 3.47
C SER A 93 -9.12 21.27 2.72
N GLY A 94 -10.10 20.42 2.41
CA GLY A 94 -11.34 20.80 1.73
C GLY A 94 -11.17 21.22 0.27
N ARG A 95 -10.07 20.89 -0.39
CA ARG A 95 -9.72 21.35 -1.75
C ARG A 95 -9.04 20.27 -2.57
N ASN A 96 -8.99 20.49 -3.89
CA ASN A 96 -8.22 19.64 -4.79
C ASN A 96 -6.72 19.95 -4.69
N VAL A 97 -5.95 18.98 -4.20
CA VAL A 97 -4.50 19.07 -4.08
C VAL A 97 -3.82 18.18 -5.12
N LYS A 98 -2.61 18.54 -5.53
CA LYS A 98 -1.73 17.66 -6.30
C LYS A 98 -0.87 16.92 -5.28
N GLY A 99 -0.91 15.59 -5.28
CA GLY A 99 -0.18 14.81 -4.29
C GLY A 99 -0.58 13.34 -4.28
N ILE A 100 -0.01 12.59 -3.34
CA ILE A 100 -0.40 11.21 -3.06
C ILE A 100 -1.26 11.22 -1.80
N SER A 101 -2.50 10.72 -1.92
CA SER A 101 -3.35 10.46 -0.76
C SER A 101 -3.01 9.10 -0.16
N PHE A 102 -2.86 9.02 1.16
CA PHE A 102 -2.77 7.75 1.87
C PHE A 102 -4.10 7.50 2.56
N MET A 103 -4.62 6.30 2.33
CA MET A 103 -5.87 5.84 2.92
C MET A 103 -5.55 4.62 3.76
N THR A 104 -5.87 4.70 5.04
CA THR A 104 -5.75 3.62 5.99
C THR A 104 -7.13 3.01 6.22
N ALA A 105 -7.21 1.68 6.26
CA ALA A 105 -8.43 0.96 6.59
C ALA A 105 -8.17 0.03 7.78
N LEU A 106 -9.03 0.11 8.79
CA LEU A 106 -9.02 -0.73 9.99
C LEU A 106 -10.35 -1.45 10.09
N TYR A 107 -10.32 -2.76 10.31
CA TYR A 107 -11.52 -3.52 10.66
C TYR A 107 -11.55 -3.68 12.18
N HIS A 108 -12.61 -3.18 12.82
CA HIS A 108 -12.82 -3.32 14.26
C HIS A 108 -13.97 -4.28 14.54
N SER A 109 -13.71 -5.32 15.31
CA SER A 109 -14.69 -6.23 15.90
C SER A 109 -14.35 -6.40 17.37
N GLN A 110 -15.37 -6.42 18.23
CA GLN A 110 -15.23 -6.79 19.64
C GLN A 110 -14.97 -8.28 19.81
#